data_AF-A0A2V7UB26-F1
#
_entry.id   AF-A0A2V7UB26-F1
#
_cell.length_a   1.000
_cell.length_b   1.000
_cell.length_c   1.000
_cell.angle_alpha   90.00
_cell.angle_beta   90.00
_cell.angle_gamma   90.00
#
_symmetry.space_group_name_H-M   'P 1'
#
loop_
_entity.id
_entity.type
_entity.pdbx_description
1 polymer ?
#
loop_
_entity_poly.entity_id
_entity_poly.type
_entity_poly.pdbx_seq_one_letter_code
_entity_poly.pdbx_strand_id
1 'polypeptide(L)'
;MGESVRGGRLSLEQADVPVGRVVEANDASEEGTILMQHPPPGETETLGQEGASLLVSRGPFGREYLMPDLIGRKAGLVLDSLRLAGLKVGDVRYRAYAGVPAGVVLRQEPAAGHRVNPRTALALEISKEGP
;
A
#
# COMPACT_ATOMS: atom_id res chain seq x y z
N MET A 1 3.82 -6.45 23.73
CA MET A 1 4.30 -5.70 22.55
C MET A 1 3.32 -5.95 21.42
N GLY A 2 2.94 -4.89 20.72
CA GLY A 2 1.76 -4.82 19.83
C GLY A 2 1.13 -3.43 19.81
N GLU A 3 1.89 -2.39 20.15
CA GLU A 3 1.40 -1.02 20.14
C GLU A 3 1.41 -0.51 18.70
N SER A 4 0.32 0.13 18.28
CA SER A 4 0.29 0.84 17.00
C SER A 4 1.34 1.96 17.02
N VAL A 5 1.93 2.30 15.87
CA VAL A 5 2.87 3.43 15.70
C VAL A 5 2.28 4.72 16.26
N ARG A 6 0.97 4.90 16.15
CA ARG A 6 0.28 6.03 16.75
C ARG A 6 0.34 5.98 18.28
N GLY A 7 0.06 4.82 18.89
CA GLY A 7 0.19 4.63 20.34
C GLY A 7 1.62 4.76 20.83
N GLY A 8 2.58 4.10 20.18
CA GLY A 8 3.98 4.19 20.57
C GLY A 8 4.60 5.57 20.35
N ARG A 9 4.19 6.33 19.32
CA ARG A 9 4.60 7.75 19.19
C ARG A 9 4.06 8.60 20.33
N LEU A 10 2.81 8.37 20.75
CA LEU A 10 2.21 9.05 21.90
C LEU A 10 2.96 8.73 23.19
N SER A 11 3.29 7.45 23.41
CA SER A 11 4.08 7.00 24.57
C SER A 11 5.50 7.60 24.57
N LEU A 12 6.12 7.74 23.40
CA LEU A 12 7.43 8.37 23.22
C LEU A 12 7.37 9.89 23.46
N GLU A 13 6.36 10.58 22.93
CA GLU A 13 6.14 12.01 23.22
C GLU A 13 5.88 12.26 24.71
N GLN A 14 5.06 11.43 25.36
CA GLN A 14 4.82 11.53 26.81
C GLN A 14 6.08 11.30 27.65
N ALA A 15 7.02 10.50 27.14
CA ALA A 15 8.29 10.22 27.78
C ALA A 15 9.42 11.20 27.38
N ASP A 16 9.10 12.24 26.60
CA ASP A 16 10.06 13.19 26.02
C ASP A 16 11.19 12.52 25.21
N VAL A 17 10.85 11.40 24.56
CA VAL A 17 11.77 10.61 23.75
C VAL A 17 11.60 10.97 22.27
N PRO A 18 12.57 11.68 21.65
CA PRO A 18 12.51 11.98 20.22
C PRO A 18 12.57 10.69 19.39
N VAL A 19 11.84 10.63 18.28
CA VAL A 19 11.93 9.54 17.30
C VAL A 19 12.95 9.90 16.25
N GLY A 20 14.03 9.14 16.18
CA GLY A 20 15.12 9.37 15.24
C GLY A 20 14.94 8.67 13.91
N ARG A 21 14.93 7.34 13.98
CA ARG A 21 14.94 6.48 12.79
C ARG A 21 13.75 5.54 12.81
N VAL A 22 13.02 5.48 11.69
CA VAL A 22 11.99 4.47 11.47
C VAL A 22 12.46 3.54 10.35
N VAL A 23 12.61 2.26 10.67
CA VAL A 23 12.89 1.19 9.72
C VAL A 23 11.63 0.38 9.55
N GLU A 24 11.32 -0.02 8.33
CA GLU A 24 10.12 -0.80 8.04
C GLU A 24 10.47 -2.23 7.61
N ALA A 25 9.73 -3.21 8.13
CA ALA A 25 9.85 -4.61 7.74
C ALA A 25 8.48 -5.25 7.52
N ASN A 26 8.43 -6.30 6.70
CA ASN A 26 7.22 -7.10 6.58
C ASN A 26 7.10 -8.03 7.79
N ASP A 27 5.91 -8.05 8.41
CA ASP A 27 5.62 -8.84 9.61
C ASP A 27 4.13 -9.22 9.62
N ALA A 28 3.74 -10.27 10.33
CA ALA A 28 2.34 -10.69 10.37
C ALA A 28 1.39 -9.67 11.02
N SER A 29 1.91 -8.74 11.83
CA SER A 29 1.17 -7.65 12.48
C SER A 29 0.64 -6.63 11.47
N GLU A 30 -0.41 -5.88 11.84
CA GLU A 30 -0.97 -4.81 11.00
C GLU A 30 0.07 -3.76 10.57
N GLU A 31 -0.14 -3.15 9.39
CA GLU A 31 0.69 -2.04 8.92
C GLU A 31 0.69 -0.90 9.93
N GLY A 32 1.88 -0.40 10.24
CA GLY A 32 2.06 0.60 11.28
C GLY A 32 2.06 0.04 12.69
N THR A 33 2.28 -1.26 12.91
CA THR A 33 2.57 -1.80 14.27
C THR A 33 4.05 -1.64 14.60
N ILE A 34 4.42 -1.17 15.81
CA ILE A 34 5.83 -1.17 16.25
C ILE A 34 6.22 -2.58 16.68
N LEU A 35 7.17 -3.16 15.95
CA LEU A 35 7.73 -4.48 16.19
C LEU A 35 8.86 -4.43 17.22
N MET A 36 9.66 -3.36 17.18
CA MET A 36 10.78 -3.17 18.08
C MET A 36 11.06 -1.67 18.25
N GLN A 37 11.48 -1.30 19.45
CA GLN A 37 12.04 0.01 19.76
C GLN A 37 13.43 -0.18 20.36
N HIS A 38 14.38 0.65 19.96
CA HIS A 38 15.70 0.71 20.56
C HIS A 38 16.08 2.17 20.93
N PRO A 39 16.49 2.44 22.19
CA PRO A 39 16.49 1.53 23.33
C PRO A 39 15.06 1.13 23.76
N PRO A 40 14.89 -0.01 24.45
CA PRO A 40 13.57 -0.47 24.87
C PRO A 40 12.90 0.54 25.82
N PRO A 41 11.56 0.53 25.92
CA PRO A 41 10.84 1.42 26.81
C PRO A 41 11.36 1.33 28.26
N GLY A 42 11.67 2.48 28.86
CA GLY A 42 12.23 2.58 30.21
C GLY A 42 13.76 2.63 30.28
N GLU A 43 14.48 2.33 29.20
CA GLU A 43 15.95 2.45 29.13
C GLU A 43 16.40 3.69 28.33
N THR A 44 15.87 4.86 28.70
CA THR A 44 16.17 6.13 28.02
C THR A 44 17.57 6.67 28.30
N GLU A 45 18.32 6.08 29.22
CA GLU A 45 19.70 6.50 29.55
C GLU A 45 20.70 6.27 28.42
N THR A 46 20.39 5.37 27.48
CA THR A 46 21.20 5.10 26.28
C THR A 46 20.70 5.85 25.05
N LEU A 47 19.70 6.72 25.21
CA LEU A 47 19.17 7.52 24.11
C LEU A 47 20.23 8.52 23.65
N GLY A 48 20.79 8.28 22.47
CA GLY A 48 21.68 9.23 21.82
C GLY A 48 20.92 10.48 21.35
N GLN A 49 21.64 11.48 20.84
CA GLN A 49 21.03 12.71 20.30
C GLN A 49 20.06 12.46 19.15
N GLU A 50 20.19 11.33 18.45
CA GLU A 50 19.32 10.95 17.34
C GLU A 50 17.94 10.47 17.82
N GLY A 51 17.77 10.07 19.08
CA GLY A 51 16.50 9.57 19.61
C GLY A 51 16.29 8.05 19.41
N ALA A 52 15.06 7.59 19.65
CA ALA A 52 14.69 6.18 19.55
C ALA A 52 14.60 5.71 18.09
N SER A 53 15.08 4.50 17.84
CA SER A 53 14.89 3.78 16.58
C SER A 53 13.70 2.83 16.67
N LEU A 54 12.82 2.86 15.67
CA LEU A 54 11.63 2.02 15.59
C LEU A 54 11.73 1.07 14.40
N LEU A 55 11.42 -0.20 14.62
CA LEU A 55 11.08 -1.15 13.58
C LEU A 55 9.56 -1.24 13.48
N VAL A 56 9.02 -0.93 12.31
CA VAL A 56 7.58 -0.86 12.06
C VAL A 56 7.16 -1.90 11.04
N SER A 57 6.04 -2.57 11.32
CA SER A 57 5.43 -3.52 10.39
C SER A 57 4.86 -2.80 9.18
N ARG A 58 5.14 -3.32 7.98
CA ARG A 58 4.45 -2.99 6.73
C ARG A 58 3.24 -3.88 6.46
N GLY A 59 2.74 -4.56 7.49
CA GLY A 59 1.72 -5.58 7.33
C GLY A 59 2.29 -6.92 6.86
N PRO A 60 1.47 -7.98 6.91
CA PRO A 60 1.84 -9.31 6.41
C PRO A 60 2.30 -9.22 4.96
N PHE A 61 3.06 -10.24 4.52
CA PHE A 61 3.23 -10.47 3.09
C PHE A 61 1.83 -10.57 2.48
N GLY A 62 1.37 -9.47 1.87
CA GLY A 62 0.09 -9.43 1.20
C GLY A 62 0.07 -10.57 0.21
N ARG A 63 -1.07 -11.26 0.10
CA ARG A 63 -1.27 -12.27 -0.93
C ARG A 63 -0.82 -11.67 -2.27
N GLU A 64 0.22 -12.24 -2.86
CA GLU A 64 0.61 -11.91 -4.22
C GLU A 64 -0.34 -12.63 -5.17
N TYR A 65 -0.89 -11.88 -6.11
CA TYR A 65 -1.73 -12.39 -7.17
C TYR A 65 -1.04 -12.20 -8.50
N LEU A 66 -1.42 -12.99 -9.49
CA LEU A 66 -1.08 -12.70 -10.87
C LEU A 66 -2.09 -11.69 -11.41
N MET A 67 -1.59 -10.64 -12.05
CA MET A 67 -2.41 -9.64 -12.69
C MET A 67 -3.28 -10.30 -13.76
N PRO A 68 -4.62 -10.22 -13.66
CA PRO A 68 -5.49 -10.77 -14.69
C PRO A 68 -5.37 -9.98 -16.00
N ASP A 69 -5.80 -10.59 -17.10
CA ASP A 69 -6.05 -9.87 -18.35
C ASP A 69 -7.42 -9.18 -18.29
N LEU A 70 -7.37 -7.85 -18.28
CA LEU A 70 -8.49 -6.93 -18.14
C LEU A 70 -8.85 -6.28 -19.47
N ILE A 71 -8.02 -6.42 -20.51
CA ILE A 71 -8.21 -5.74 -21.79
C ILE A 71 -9.52 -6.25 -22.44
N GLY A 72 -10.32 -5.32 -22.97
CA GLY A 72 -11.62 -5.62 -23.56
C GLY A 72 -12.75 -5.88 -22.56
N ARG A 73 -12.47 -5.87 -21.25
CA ARG A 73 -13.51 -6.02 -20.21
C ARG A 73 -14.20 -4.68 -19.93
N LYS A 74 -15.43 -4.74 -19.40
CA LYS A 74 -16.16 -3.56 -18.91
C LYS A 74 -15.48 -3.00 -17.67
N ALA A 75 -15.10 -1.73 -17.71
CA ALA A 75 -14.35 -1.07 -16.65
C ALA A 75 -15.06 -1.11 -15.29
N GLY A 76 -16.39 -0.96 -15.24
CA GLY A 76 -17.13 -1.06 -13.98
C GLY A 76 -16.91 -2.39 -13.26
N LEU A 77 -17.08 -3.51 -13.98
CA LEU A 77 -16.86 -4.85 -13.42
C LEU A 77 -15.40 -5.08 -13.02
N VAL A 78 -14.46 -4.53 -13.78
CA VAL A 78 -13.03 -4.60 -13.48
C VAL A 78 -12.71 -3.87 -12.18
N LEU A 79 -13.16 -2.63 -12.03
CA LEU A 79 -12.91 -1.81 -10.84
C LEU A 79 -13.52 -2.45 -9.59
N ASP A 80 -14.73 -2.99 -9.69
CA ASP A 80 -15.37 -3.72 -8.58
C ASP A 80 -14.58 -4.98 -8.19
N SER A 81 -14.14 -5.76 -9.18
CA SER A 81 -13.35 -6.97 -8.94
C SER A 81 -12.00 -6.66 -8.30
N LEU A 82 -11.30 -5.62 -8.77
CA LEU A 82 -10.02 -5.20 -8.19
C LEU A 82 -10.20 -4.69 -6.75
N ARG A 83 -11.26 -3.92 -6.49
CA ARG A 83 -11.60 -3.46 -5.13
C ARG A 83 -11.88 -4.62 -4.19
N LEU A 84 -12.65 -5.62 -4.62
CA LEU A 84 -12.93 -6.83 -3.83
C LEU A 84 -11.66 -7.64 -3.55
N ALA A 85 -10.69 -7.63 -4.47
CA ALA A 85 -9.38 -8.24 -4.27
C ALA A 85 -8.43 -7.42 -3.37
N GLY A 86 -8.85 -6.24 -2.89
CA GLY A 86 -8.03 -5.33 -2.10
C GLY A 86 -6.92 -4.63 -2.90
N LEU A 87 -7.00 -4.66 -4.23
CA LEU A 87 -6.08 -3.98 -5.13
C LEU A 87 -6.59 -2.55 -5.40
N LYS A 88 -5.66 -1.58 -5.37
CA LYS A 88 -5.98 -0.17 -5.58
C LYS A 88 -5.56 0.27 -6.97
N VAL A 89 -6.49 0.88 -7.71
CA VAL A 89 -6.20 1.55 -8.98
C VAL A 89 -5.83 2.99 -8.69
N GLY A 90 -4.58 3.35 -9.00
CA GLY A 90 -4.01 4.66 -8.72
C GLY A 90 -4.15 5.65 -9.88
N ASP A 91 -4.30 5.16 -11.11
CA ASP A 91 -4.46 6.01 -12.30
C ASP A 91 -5.51 5.43 -13.25
N VAL A 92 -6.46 6.28 -13.67
CA VAL A 92 -7.48 5.93 -14.65
C VAL A 92 -7.52 7.02 -15.71
N ARG A 93 -7.17 6.65 -16.94
CA ARG A 93 -7.18 7.56 -18.10
C ARG A 93 -8.28 7.19 -19.06
N TYR A 94 -8.86 8.19 -19.71
CA TYR A 94 -9.92 7.99 -20.69
C TYR A 94 -9.45 8.42 -22.08
N ARG A 95 -9.60 7.52 -23.06
CA ARG A 95 -9.19 7.77 -24.45
C ARG A 95 -10.31 7.39 -25.43
N ALA A 96 -10.53 8.24 -26.43
CA ALA A 96 -11.43 7.90 -27.53
C ALA A 96 -10.82 6.76 -28.37
N TYR A 97 -11.63 5.74 -28.69
CA TYR A 97 -11.18 4.62 -29.51
C TYR A 97 -12.29 4.18 -30.47
N ALA A 98 -12.07 4.40 -31.77
CA ALA A 98 -13.05 4.07 -32.79
C ALA A 98 -13.32 2.56 -32.81
N GLY A 99 -14.61 2.19 -32.88
CA GLY A 99 -15.04 0.80 -32.92
C GLY A 99 -15.06 0.08 -31.56
N VAL A 100 -14.72 0.75 -30.46
CA VAL A 100 -14.86 0.20 -29.11
C VAL A 100 -15.91 1.00 -28.33
N PRO A 101 -16.95 0.36 -27.75
CA PRO A 101 -17.91 1.04 -26.89
C PRO A 101 -17.23 1.76 -25.72
N ALA A 102 -17.79 2.87 -25.25
CA ALA A 102 -17.30 3.55 -24.05
C ALA A 102 -17.37 2.63 -22.81
N GLY A 103 -16.42 2.81 -21.88
CA GLY A 103 -16.35 2.05 -20.63
C GLY A 103 -15.66 0.68 -20.76
N VAL A 104 -14.84 0.46 -21.79
CA VAL A 104 -14.06 -0.76 -22.01
C VAL A 104 -12.59 -0.50 -21.70
N VAL A 105 -11.92 -1.43 -21.01
CA VAL A 105 -10.49 -1.32 -20.75
C VAL A 105 -9.70 -1.52 -22.04
N LEU A 106 -8.92 -0.51 -22.41
CA LEU A 106 -8.03 -0.50 -23.58
C LEU A 106 -6.61 -0.92 -23.21
N ARG A 107 -6.14 -0.54 -22.01
CA ARG A 107 -4.80 -0.87 -21.50
C ARG A 107 -4.84 -1.08 -20.00
N GLN A 108 -3.89 -1.88 -19.52
CA GLN A 108 -3.62 -2.10 -18.11
C GLN A 108 -2.12 -2.00 -17.82
N GLU A 109 -1.78 -1.59 -16.61
CA GLU A 109 -0.45 -1.66 -16.03
C GLU A 109 -0.60 -2.05 -14.55
N PRO A 110 0.10 -3.08 -14.03
CA PRO A 110 0.98 -4.01 -14.75
C PRO A 110 0.29 -4.84 -15.84
N ALA A 111 1.09 -5.35 -16.78
CA ALA A 111 0.60 -6.28 -17.80
C ALA A 111 0.14 -7.62 -17.18
N ALA A 112 -0.74 -8.34 -17.88
CA ALA A 112 -1.22 -9.63 -17.43
C ALA A 112 -0.06 -10.60 -17.08
N GLY A 113 -0.24 -11.39 -16.01
CA GLY A 113 0.77 -12.32 -15.50
C GLY A 113 1.85 -11.70 -14.60
N HIS A 114 1.90 -10.37 -14.44
CA HIS A 114 2.79 -9.74 -13.44
C HIS A 114 2.31 -10.02 -12.02
N ARG A 115 3.24 -10.10 -11.07
CA ARG A 115 2.88 -10.20 -9.66
C ARG A 115 2.38 -8.86 -9.14
N VAL A 116 1.20 -8.87 -8.53
CA VAL A 116 0.56 -7.71 -7.92
C VAL A 116 0.17 -8.01 -6.48
N ASN A 117 0.21 -7.00 -5.63
CA ASN A 117 -0.25 -7.07 -4.25
C ASN A 117 -1.01 -5.76 -3.91
N PRO A 118 -1.63 -5.65 -2.72
CA PRO A 118 -2.39 -4.45 -2.34
C PRO A 118 -1.62 -3.11 -2.39
N ARG A 119 -0.28 -3.14 -2.43
CA ARG A 119 0.59 -1.96 -2.59
C ARG A 119 1.04 -1.71 -4.02
N THR A 120 0.76 -2.62 -4.96
CA THR A 120 1.07 -2.41 -6.37
C THR A 120 0.16 -1.33 -6.94
N ALA A 121 0.75 -0.28 -7.52
CA ALA A 121 0.01 0.75 -8.22
C ALA A 121 -0.53 0.19 -9.54
N LEU A 122 -1.85 0.16 -9.70
CA LEU A 122 -2.49 -0.25 -10.95
C LEU A 122 -2.92 0.99 -11.75
N ALA A 123 -2.73 0.95 -13.07
CA ALA A 123 -3.23 1.96 -14.00
C ALA A 123 -4.08 1.33 -15.10
N LEU A 124 -5.19 1.98 -15.45
CA LEU A 124 -6.09 1.56 -16.52
C LEU A 124 -6.30 2.68 -17.54
N GLU A 125 -6.32 2.34 -18.82
CA GLU A 125 -6.83 3.20 -19.88
C GLU A 125 -8.20 2.67 -20.32
N ILE A 126 -9.23 3.51 -20.28
CA ILE A 126 -10.62 3.17 -20.55
C ILE A 126 -11.09 3.91 -21.79
N SER A 127 -11.85 3.24 -22.66
CA SER A 127 -12.50 3.87 -23.80
C SER A 127 -13.53 4.89 -23.34
N LYS A 128 -13.54 6.03 -24.00
CA LYS A 128 -14.65 6.99 -23.96
C LYS A 128 -15.19 7.21 -25.36
N GLU A 129 -16.36 7.83 -25.43
CA GLU A 129 -16.90 8.32 -26.69
C GLU A 129 -15.90 9.28 -27.34
N GLY A 130 -15.81 9.21 -28.67
CA GLY A 130 -15.06 10.18 -29.45
C GLY A 130 -15.74 11.56 -29.42
N PRO A 131 -15.01 12.64 -29.73
CA PRO A 131 -15.63 13.91 -30.05
C PRO A 131 -16.53 13.80 -31.28
#